data_AF-A0A928GFJ6-F1
#
_entry.id   AF-A0A928GFJ6-F1
#
_cell.length_a   1.000
_cell.length_b   1.000
_cell.length_c   1.000
_cell.angle_alpha   90.00
_cell.angle_beta   90.00
_cell.angle_gamma   90.00
#
_symmetry.space_group_name_H-M   'P 1'
#
loop_
_entity.id
_entity.type
_entity.pdbx_description
1 polymer ?
#
loop_
_entity_poly.entity_id
_entity_poly.type
_entity_poly.pdbx_seq_one_letter_code
_entity_poly.pdbx_strand_id
1 'polypeptide(L)' 'MGSKEKLRERFKKMPSDFTFEEMQRLLEGYGYERSNKGKTSDSRIIYKNGDKRPIMLNKAHTGNIV' A
#
# COMPACT_ATOMS: atom_id res chain seq x y z
N MET A 1 -17.35 0.03 -14.26
CA MET A 1 -16.15 -0.25 -13.45
C MET A 1 -16.17 0.62 -12.21
N GLY A 2 -16.26 -0.02 -11.04
CA GLY A 2 -16.16 0.68 -9.76
C GLY A 2 -14.75 1.20 -9.48
N SER A 3 -14.61 2.09 -8.50
CA SER A 3 -13.33 2.71 -8.15
C SER A 3 -12.24 1.70 -7.78
N LYS A 4 -12.61 0.59 -7.13
CA LYS A 4 -11.70 -0.51 -6.77
C LYS A 4 -11.13 -1.24 -7.99
N GLU A 5 -11.98 -1.50 -8.99
CA GLU A 5 -11.55 -2.15 -10.24
C GLU A 5 -10.59 -1.23 -11.02
N LYS A 6 -10.92 0.06 -11.12
CA LYS A 6 -10.05 1.05 -11.78
C LYS A 6 -8.67 1.13 -11.12
N LEU A 7 -8.61 1.13 -9.79
CA LEU A 7 -7.35 1.18 -9.04
C LEU A 7 -6.51 -0.09 -9.27
N ARG A 8 -7.14 -1.26 -9.28
CA ARG A 8 -6.47 -2.54 -9.59
C ARG A 8 -5.91 -2.54 -11.02
N GLU A 9 -6.70 -2.12 -12.00
CA GLU A 9 -6.27 -2.04 -13.40
C GLU A 9 -5.14 -1.01 -13.59
N ARG A 10 -5.19 0.13 -12.87
CA ARG A 10 -4.09 1.10 -12.85
C ARG A 10 -2.82 0.47 -12.29
N PHE A 11 -2.89 -0.20 -11.14
CA PHE A 11 -1.73 -0.86 -10.54
C PHE A 11 -1.07 -1.89 -11.48
N LYS A 12 -1.89 -2.70 -12.18
CA LYS A 12 -1.39 -3.68 -13.16
C LYS A 12 -0.61 -3.06 -14.32
N LYS A 13 -0.85 -1.79 -14.65
CA LYS A 13 -0.11 -1.06 -15.69
C LYS A 13 1.27 -0.57 -15.21
N MET A 14 1.63 -0.80 -13.95
CA MET A 14 2.90 -0.39 -13.34
C MET A 14 3.25 1.09 -13.61
N PRO A 15 2.35 2.04 -13.32
CA PRO A 15 2.61 3.44 -13.59
C PRO A 15 3.74 3.96 -12.70
N SER A 16 4.60 4.80 -13.25
CA SER A 16 5.72 5.39 -12.53
C SER A 16 5.30 6.42 -11.47
N ASP A 17 4.03 6.82 -11.47
CA ASP A 17 3.41 7.76 -10.53
C ASP A 17 2.41 7.06 -9.59
N PHE A 18 2.54 5.76 -9.36
CA PHE A 18 1.69 5.06 -8.39
C PHE A 18 1.99 5.54 -6.97
N THR A 19 1.00 6.09 -6.27
CA THR A 19 1.25 6.70 -4.96
C THR A 19 1.10 5.72 -3.79
N PHE A 20 1.66 6.08 -2.64
CA PHE A 20 1.49 5.34 -1.40
C PHE A 20 0.03 5.29 -0.96
N GLU A 21 -0.72 6.38 -1.15
CA GLU A 21 -2.15 6.41 -0.86
C GLU A 21 -2.95 5.45 -1.75
N GLU A 22 -2.59 5.36 -3.03
CA GLU A 22 -3.19 4.39 -3.95
C GLU A 22 -2.84 2.95 -3.57
N MET A 23 -1.59 2.71 -3.16
CA MET A 23 -1.15 1.42 -2.65
C MET A 23 -1.91 1.04 -1.37
N GLN A 24 -2.07 1.98 -0.44
CA GLN A 24 -2.84 1.76 0.78
C GLN A 24 -4.30 1.40 0.46
N ARG A 25 -4.98 2.19 -0.38
CA ARG A 25 -6.37 1.91 -0.80
C ARG A 25 -6.51 0.55 -1.50
N LEU A 26 -5.52 0.17 -2.30
CA LEU A 26 -5.49 -1.12 -2.98
C LEU A 26 -5.42 -2.26 -1.95
N LEU A 27 -4.50 -2.15 -0.99
CA LEU A 27 -4.29 -3.14 0.08
C LEU A 27 -5.50 -3.26 1.02
N GLU A 28 -6.06 -2.14 1.46
CA GLU A 28 -7.30 -2.08 2.24
C GLU A 28 -8.45 -2.76 1.49
N GLY A 29 -8.53 -2.55 0.16
CA GLY A 29 -9.48 -3.26 -0.69
C GLY A 29 -9.33 -4.78 -0.67
N TYR A 30 -8.16 -5.32 -0.37
CA TYR A 30 -7.93 -6.76 -0.19
C TYR A 30 -8.05 -7.23 1.28
N GLY A 31 -8.44 -6.33 2.19
CA GLY A 31 -8.57 -6.61 3.63
C GLY A 31 -7.24 -6.56 4.38
N TYR A 32 -6.22 -5.92 3.82
CA TYR A 32 -4.99 -5.65 4.55
C TYR A 32 -5.12 -4.37 5.38
N GLU A 33 -4.63 -4.43 6.60
CA GLU A 33 -4.63 -3.33 7.55
C GLU A 33 -3.20 -2.94 7.90
N ARG A 34 -2.99 -1.63 8.09
CA ARG A 34 -1.69 -1.09 8.48
C ARG A 34 -1.38 -1.46 9.93
N SER A 35 -0.27 -2.18 10.13
CA SER A 35 0.21 -2.63 11.44
C SER A 35 1.52 -1.90 11.80
N ASN A 36 1.46 -0.62 12.18
CA ASN A 36 2.62 0.08 12.75
C ASN A 36 2.52 0.19 14.28
N LYS A 37 3.41 -0.53 14.99
CA LYS A 37 3.67 -0.32 16.42
C LYS A 37 4.91 0.57 16.57
N GLY A 38 4.72 1.86 16.89
CA GLY A 38 5.77 2.70 17.52
C GLY A 38 6.49 3.74 16.65
N LYS A 39 7.05 4.75 17.35
CA LYS A 39 7.66 6.02 16.90
C LYS A 39 9.01 5.92 16.14
N THR A 40 9.50 4.73 15.75
CA THR A 40 10.92 4.52 15.39
C THR A 40 11.19 3.90 14.02
N SER A 41 10.26 3.92 13.07
CA SER A 41 10.53 3.46 11.70
C SER A 41 9.62 4.16 10.69
N ASP A 42 9.86 5.44 10.46
CA ASP A 42 9.05 6.28 9.55
C ASP A 42 9.09 5.80 8.08
N SER A 43 10.10 4.99 7.72
CA SER A 43 10.29 4.48 6.36
C SER A 43 9.71 3.09 6.11
N ARG A 44 9.41 2.26 7.12
CA ARG A 44 8.90 0.89 6.91
C ARG A 44 7.48 0.75 7.40
N ILE A 45 6.61 0.26 6.53
CA ILE A 45 5.19 0.09 6.82
C ILE A 45 4.82 -1.37 6.55
N ILE A 46 4.23 -2.01 7.55
CA ILE A 46 3.80 -3.40 7.48
C ILE A 46 2.27 -3.43 7.37
N TYR A 47 1.77 -4.20 6.40
CA TYR A 47 0.37 -4.50 6.20
C TYR A 47 0.09 -5.97 6.55
N LYS A 48 -0.97 -6.23 7.32
CA LYS A 48 -1.36 -7.57 7.77
C LYS A 48 -2.81 -7.87 7.40
N ASN A 49 -3.15 -9.15 7.20
CA ASN A 49 -4.51 -9.60 6.88
C ASN A 49 -4.73 -11.00 7.47
N GLY A 50 -5.10 -11.06 8.74
CA GLY A 50 -5.20 -12.32 9.49
C GLY A 50 -3.91 -13.15 9.38
N ASP A 51 -4.06 -14.42 9.01
CA ASP A 51 -2.95 -15.38 8.82
C ASP A 51 -2.23 -15.25 7.46
N LYS A 52 -2.62 -14.30 6.60
CA LYS A 52 -1.95 -14.10 5.31
C LYS A 52 -0.55 -13.51 5.50
N ARG A 53 0.30 -13.76 4.51
CA ARG A 53 1.66 -13.22 4.48
C ARG A 53 1.62 -11.68 4.58
N PRO A 54 2.37 -11.08 5.51
CA PRO A 54 2.44 -9.62 5.62
C PRO A 54 3.14 -9.01 4.41
N ILE A 55 2.69 -7.81 4.04
CA ILE A 55 3.29 -7.00 2.97
C ILE A 55 4.09 -5.88 3.64
N MET A 56 5.37 -5.76 3.29
CA MET A 56 6.23 -4.70 3.80
C MET A 56 6.50 -3.71 2.66
N LEU A 57 6.20 -2.44 2.91
CA LEU A 57 6.45 -1.34 1.99
C LEU A 57 7.43 -0.36 2.62
N ASN A 58 8.34 0.15 1.79
CA ASN A 58 9.18 1.27 2.17
C ASN A 58 8.50 2.57 1.72
N LYS A 59 8.25 3.48 2.64
CA LYS A 59 7.85 4.84 2.33
C LYS A 59 9.08 5.59 1.84
N ALA A 60 9.01 6.15 0.64
CA ALA A 60 10.09 6.99 0.12
C ALA A 60 10.36 8.15 1.08
N HIS A 61 11.65 8.44 1.31
CA HIS A 61 12.07 9.56 2.16
C HIS A 61 11.73 10.93 1.54
N THR A 62 11.63 10.98 0.21
CA THR A 62 11.18 12.14 -0.56
C THR A 62 10.20 11.66 -1.63
N GLY A 63 9.00 12.24 -1.65
CA GLY A 63 7.94 11.87 -2.59
C GLY A 63 6.91 10.88 -2.03
N ASN A 64 5.81 10.72 -2.77
CA ASN A 64 4.68 9.87 -2.42
C ASN A 64 4.56 8.64 -3.35
N ILE A 65 5.54 8.41 -4.23
CA ILE A 65 5.50 7.34 -5.24
C ILE A 65 6.04 6.03 -4.64
N VAL A 66 5.43 4.89 -5.00
CA VAL A 66 5.79 3.52 -4.58
C VAL A 66 6.29 2.71 -5.76
#